data_AF-A0A059B2P6-F1
#
_entry.id   AF-A0A059B2P6-F1
#
_cell.length_a   1.000
_cell.length_b   1.000
_cell.length_c   1.000
_cell.angle_alpha   90.00
_cell.angle_beta   90.00
_cell.angle_gamma   90.00
#
_symmetry.space_group_name_H-M   'P 1'
#
loop_
_entity.id
_entity.type
_entity.pdbx_description
1 polymer ?
#
loop_
_entity_poly.entity_id
_entity_poly.type
_entity_poly.pdbx_seq_one_letter_code
_entity_poly.pdbx_strand_id
1 'polypeptide(L)' 'MMYKVAITSGGGRYMDRVRHTQLGIKLSSVVCIDVKGLPFMDDHLHFATHAQVCLDHSRADAYLQYFVP' A
#
# COMPACT_ATOMS: atom_id res chain seq x y z
N MET A 1 10.40 -10.81 6.18
CA MET A 1 9.38 -9.75 6.25
C MET A 1 8.88 -9.44 4.84
N MET A 2 7.56 -9.41 4.63
CA MET A 2 6.97 -9.05 3.33
C MET A 2 5.93 -7.94 3.49
N TYR A 3 6.10 -6.84 2.75
CA TYR A 3 5.11 -5.78 2.67
C TYR A 3 4.28 -5.92 1.41
N LYS A 4 2.98 -5.65 1.55
CA LYS A 4 2.04 -5.55 0.44
C LYS A 4 1.48 -4.13 0.42
N VAL A 5 1.24 -3.61 -0.77
CA VAL A 5 0.57 -2.33 -0.96
C VAL A 5 -0.80 -2.64 -1.54
N ALA A 6 -1.85 -2.14 -0.89
CA ALA A 6 -3.21 -2.28 -1.41
C ALA A 6 -3.35 -1.38 -2.64
N ILE A 7 -3.55 -1.97 -3.81
CA ILE A 7 -3.55 -1.23 -5.07
C ILE A 7 -4.80 -0.35 -5.13
N THR A 8 -4.60 0.92 -5.46
CA THR A 8 -5.65 1.94 -5.55
C THR A 8 -5.66 2.66 -6.90
N SER A 9 -4.80 2.25 -7.83
CA SER A 9 -4.59 2.87 -9.13
C SER A 9 -4.96 1.94 -10.28
N GLY A 10 -5.03 2.48 -11.50
CA GLY A 10 -5.31 1.70 -12.71
C GLY A 10 -6.78 1.54 -13.08
N GLY A 11 -7.70 2.34 -12.49
CA GLY A 11 -9.06 2.63 -13.00
C GLY A 11 -9.98 1.43 -13.29
N GLY A 12 -9.62 0.22 -12.87
CA GLY A 12 -10.23 -1.01 -13.36
C GLY A 12 -11.48 -1.43 -12.60
N ARG A 13 -12.40 -2.09 -13.31
CA ARG A 13 -13.65 -2.74 -12.83
C ARG A 13 -13.51 -3.68 -11.62
N TYR A 14 -12.28 -4.03 -11.21
CA TYR A 14 -12.00 -4.95 -10.12
C TYR A 14 -11.18 -4.32 -8.98
N MET A 15 -10.92 -3.02 -9.01
CA MET A 15 -10.05 -2.36 -8.03
C MET A 15 -10.53 -2.62 -6.59
N ASP A 16 -11.82 -2.43 -6.29
CA ASP A 16 -12.36 -2.67 -4.95
C ASP A 16 -12.20 -4.13 -4.50
N ARG A 17 -12.43 -5.09 -5.40
CA ARG A 17 -12.28 -6.52 -5.11
C ARG A 17 -10.82 -6.87 -4.83
N VAL A 18 -9.90 -6.36 -5.64
CA VAL A 18 -8.46 -6.59 -5.46
C VAL A 18 -8.00 -5.96 -4.14
N ARG A 19 -8.37 -4.70 -3.88
CA ARG A 19 -8.01 -3.98 -2.66
C ARG A 19 -8.55 -4.66 -1.41
N HIS A 20 -9.83 -5.07 -1.42
CA HIS A 20 -10.44 -5.80 -0.32
C HIS A 20 -9.70 -7.12 -0.05
N THR A 21 -9.34 -7.86 -1.09
CA THR A 21 -8.59 -9.10 -0.96
C THR A 21 -7.20 -8.85 -0.38
N GLN A 22 -6.48 -7.82 -0.84
CA GLN A 22 -5.15 -7.47 -0.34
C GLN A 22 -5.16 -7.11 1.15
N LEU A 23 -6.15 -6.31 1.57
CA LEU A 23 -6.33 -5.91 2.98
C LEU A 23 -6.83 -7.08 3.86
N GLY A 24 -7.53 -8.05 3.29
CA GLY A 24 -8.05 -9.21 4.01
C GLY A 24 -7.04 -10.33 4.26
N ILE A 25 -5.85 -10.28 3.66
CA ILE A 25 -4.83 -11.31 3.84
C ILE A 25 -4.25 -11.24 5.25
N LYS A 26 -4.45 -12.32 6.02
CA LYS A 26 -3.91 -12.49 7.37
C LYS A 26 -2.87 -13.61 7.35
N LEU A 27 -1.60 -13.24 7.17
CA LEU A 27 -0.46 -14.15 7.24
C LEU A 27 0.55 -13.59 8.25
N SER A 28 1.18 -14.47 9.04
CA SER A 28 2.23 -14.02 9.95
C SER A 28 3.38 -13.43 9.13
N SER A 29 3.97 -12.32 9.60
CA SER A 29 5.04 -11.56 8.93
C SER A 29 4.67 -10.83 7.61
N VAL A 30 3.38 -10.77 7.28
CA VAL A 30 2.86 -9.99 6.14
C VAL A 30 2.06 -8.81 6.65
N VAL A 31 2.45 -7.60 6.23
CA VAL A 31 1.72 -6.36 6.52
C VAL A 31 1.26 -5.75 5.20
N CYS A 32 -0.03 -5.41 5.12
CA CYS A 32 -0.58 -4.67 3.98
C CYS A 32 -0.74 -3.19 4.35
N ILE A 33 -0.16 -2.29 3.56
CA ILE A 33 -0.28 -0.85 3.69
C ILE A 33 -1.34 -0.37 2.70
N ASP A 34 -2.33 0.38 3.19
CA ASP A 34 -3.36 0.97 2.36
C ASP A 34 -2.92 2.36 1.89
N VAL A 35 -2.86 2.55 0.57
CA VAL A 35 -2.38 3.79 -0.08
C VAL A 35 -3.53 4.59 -0.69
N LYS A 36 -4.75 4.35 -0.24
CA LYS A 36 -5.92 5.08 -0.71
C LYS A 36 -5.83 6.56 -0.32
N GLY A 37 -6.00 7.44 -1.30
CA GLY A 37 -5.93 8.89 -1.11
C GLY A 37 -4.55 9.50 -1.34
N LEU A 38 -3.51 8.70 -1.60
CA LEU A 38 -2.21 9.23 -2.04
C LEU A 38 -2.29 9.78 -3.48
N PRO A 39 -1.63 10.91 -3.79
CA PRO A 39 -1.67 11.51 -5.12
C PRO A 39 -0.96 10.66 -6.17
N PHE A 40 -1.57 10.60 -7.36
CA PHE A 40 -1.01 9.98 -8.55
C PHE A 40 -0.31 11.01 -9.45
N MET A 41 0.52 10.51 -10.35
CA MET A 41 0.95 11.24 -11.55
C MET A 41 -0.22 11.39 -12.54
N ASP A 42 0.01 12.12 -13.62
CA ASP A 42 -1.00 12.41 -14.65
C ASP A 42 -1.53 11.15 -15.36
N ASP A 43 -0.82 10.03 -15.28
CA ASP A 43 -1.25 8.75 -15.83
C ASP A 43 -2.28 8.00 -14.97
N HIS A 44 -2.59 8.53 -13.77
CA HIS A 44 -3.51 7.95 -12.79
C HIS A 44 -3.18 6.49 -12.39
N LEU A 45 -1.93 6.06 -12.62
CA LEU A 45 -1.45 4.72 -12.36
C LEU A 45 -0.27 4.73 -11.38
N HIS A 46 0.70 5.60 -11.61
CA HIS A 46 1.89 5.71 -10.76
C HIS A 46 1.69 6.78 -9.69
N PHE A 47 2.25 6.55 -8.50
CA PHE A 47 2.23 7.53 -7.42
C PHE A 47 3.13 8.72 -7.76
N ALA A 48 2.72 9.92 -7.38
CA ALA A 48 3.60 11.09 -7.43
C ALA A 48 4.79 10.90 -6.48
N THR A 49 5.93 11.54 -6.75
CA THR A 49 7.16 11.40 -5.94
C THR A 49 6.90 11.63 -4.44
N HIS A 50 6.10 12.64 -4.09
CA HIS A 50 5.75 12.91 -2.70
C HIS A 50 4.89 11.79 -2.07
N ALA A 51 3.96 11.19 -2.82
CA ALA A 51 3.19 10.03 -2.34
C ALA A 51 4.11 8.85 -2.03
N GLN A 52 5.15 8.65 -2.85
CA GLN A 52 6.09 7.56 -2.65
C GLN A 52 6.97 7.77 -1.41
N VAL A 53 7.38 9.00 -1.11
CA VAL A 53 8.06 9.34 0.16
C VAL A 53 7.15 9.04 1.37
N CYS A 54 5.87 9.39 1.31
CA CYS A 54 4.91 9.06 2.37
C CYS A 54 4.74 7.54 2.54
N LEU A 55 4.72 6.79 1.44
CA LEU A 55 4.64 5.33 1.46
C LEU A 55 5.87 4.71 2.11
N ASP A 56 7.07 5.18 1.78
CA ASP A 56 8.33 4.67 2.34
C ASP A 56 8.41 4.93 3.85
N HIS A 57 7.99 6.10 4.33
CA HIS A 57 7.85 6.36 5.77
C HIS A 57 6.85 5.40 6.42
N SER A 58 5.67 5.22 5.83
CA SER A 58 4.65 4.29 6.37
C SER A 58 5.18 2.85 6.47
N ARG A 59 6.04 2.45 5.51
CA ARG A 59 6.69 1.15 5.49
C ARG A 59 7.75 1.03 6.59
N ALA A 60 8.54 2.07 6.81
CA ALA A 60 9.51 2.14 7.90
C ALA A 60 8.80 2.11 9.27
N ASP A 61 7.73 2.86 9.45
CA ASP A 61 6.96 2.86 10.71
C ASP A 61 6.38 1.48 11.01
N ALA A 62 5.80 0.81 10.00
CA ALA A 62 5.32 -0.56 10.14
C ALA A 62 6.47 -1.57 10.39
N TYR A 63 7.69 -1.30 9.91
CA TYR A 63 8.85 -2.11 10.29
C TYR A 63 9.08 -2.02 11.80
N LEU A 64 9.21 -0.79 12.29
CA LEU A 64 9.55 -0.50 13.68
C LEU A 64 8.48 -1.01 14.63
N GLN A 65 7.20 -0.84 14.27
CA GLN A 65 6.08 -1.25 15.13
C GLN A 65 5.95 -2.76 15.30
N TYR A 66 6.15 -3.54 14.23
CA TYR A 66 5.78 -4.96 14.22
C TYR A 66 6.99 -5.90 14.32
N PHE A 67 8.20 -5.40 14.12
CA PHE A 67 9.38 -6.25 13.95
C PHE A 67 10.63 -5.81 14.72
N VAL A 68 10.60 -4.65 15.38
CA VAL A 68 11.65 -4.25 16.34
C VAL A 68 11.18 -4.60 17.76
N PRO A 69 12.04 -5.19 18.61
CA PRO A 69 11.72 -5.53 20.01
C PRO A 69 11.34 -4.33 20.87
#